data_AF-A0A2P8Q3N4-F1
#
_entry.id   AF-A0A2P8Q3N4-F1
#
_cell.length_a   1.000
_cell.length_b   1.000
_cell.length_c   1.000
_cell.angle_alpha   90.00
_cell.angle_beta   90.00
_cell.angle_gamma   90.00
#
_symmetry.space_group_name_H-M   'P 1'
#
loop_
_entity.id
_entity.type
_entity.pdbx_description
1 polymer ?
#
loop_
_entity_poly.entity_id
_entity_poly.type
_entity_poly.pdbx_seq_one_letter_code
_entity_poly.pdbx_strand_id
1 'polypeptide(L)'
;MGFGVQVLGIDGLAKRELLPVVERRCRAAGLSVRRVSWQSELAAAVAGGRIGEYPYNELERLWLELFPVFFADATVAGRPVETPRSFAKLHESGLVEHLKRSGITGMRPVSPLATGWLEMAGHSLLHHSVVRPLIDEGHVVIQDSLGIKNVLKSLFMAEFSAPGHAPALTAVRDHVKDYFGRALAPRVGIYLREDPARVLAAKNARTIGVFDTYHAFGGDPGQTFLDLQTDCAREYENFARTHGWTIVDAHDAAEATGSASEKVTDTILATAAR
;
A
#
# COMPACT_ATOMS: atom_id res chain seq x y z
N MET A 1 -6.52 1.82 25.92
CA MET A 1 -6.66 2.95 24.99
C MET A 1 -6.33 2.44 23.59
N GLY A 2 -7.12 2.79 22.57
CA GLY A 2 -6.85 2.40 21.18
C GLY A 2 -5.80 3.31 20.54
N PHE A 3 -5.12 2.83 19.49
CA PHE A 3 -4.17 3.62 18.71
C PHE A 3 -3.88 3.01 17.34
N GLY A 4 -3.44 3.84 16.41
CA GLY A 4 -3.06 3.44 15.05
C GLY A 4 -1.61 2.96 14.96
N VAL A 5 -1.41 1.86 14.24
CA VAL A 5 -0.13 1.29 13.83
C VAL A 5 -0.08 1.26 12.30
N GLN A 6 1.01 1.74 11.71
CA GLN A 6 1.24 1.64 10.27
C GLN A 6 2.55 0.94 9.98
N VAL A 7 2.51 0.04 8.98
CA VAL A 7 3.68 -0.72 8.53
C VAL A 7 3.95 -0.43 7.06
N LEU A 8 5.09 0.19 6.80
CA LEU A 8 5.57 0.60 5.47
C LEU A 8 6.71 -0.31 5.02
N GLY A 9 6.80 -0.55 3.72
CA GLY A 9 7.83 -1.39 3.11
C GLY A 9 7.54 -1.60 1.62
N ILE A 10 8.58 -1.97 0.86
CA ILE A 10 8.50 -2.21 -0.58
C ILE A 10 7.58 -3.40 -0.93
N ASP A 11 7.19 -3.52 -2.20
CA ASP A 11 6.33 -4.60 -2.68
C ASP A 11 7.06 -5.94 -2.80
N GLY A 12 6.45 -7.00 -2.28
CA GLY A 12 7.06 -8.34 -2.24
C GLY A 12 7.69 -8.70 -0.90
N LEU A 13 7.73 -7.76 0.04
CA LEU A 13 8.08 -8.06 1.43
C LEU A 13 7.00 -8.95 2.07
N ALA A 14 7.42 -9.91 2.89
CA ALA A 14 6.59 -10.92 3.56
C ALA A 14 5.67 -10.36 4.68
N LYS A 15 5.01 -9.22 4.43
CA LYS A 15 4.06 -8.59 5.36
C LYS A 15 2.82 -9.45 5.58
N ARG A 16 2.42 -10.20 4.54
CA ARG A 16 1.26 -11.11 4.60
C ARG A 16 1.50 -12.24 5.62
N GLU A 17 2.75 -12.64 5.80
CA GLU A 17 3.20 -13.65 6.74
C GLU A 17 3.51 -13.03 8.12
N LEU A 18 4.15 -11.85 8.15
CA LEU A 18 4.56 -11.18 9.39
C LEU A 18 3.38 -10.62 10.20
N LEU A 19 2.44 -9.90 9.56
CA LEU A 19 1.38 -9.19 10.28
C LEU A 19 0.44 -10.13 11.06
N PRO A 20 0.02 -11.31 10.54
CA PRO A 20 -0.76 -12.25 11.33
C PRO A 20 -0.04 -12.75 12.59
N VAL A 21 1.29 -12.89 12.56
CA VAL A 21 2.08 -13.26 13.75
C VAL A 21 2.04 -12.14 14.79
N VAL A 22 2.28 -10.90 14.35
CA VAL A 22 2.22 -9.70 15.20
C VAL A 22 0.85 -9.55 15.86
N GLU A 23 -0.23 -9.68 15.07
CA GLU A 23 -1.60 -9.61 15.58
C GLU A 23 -1.88 -10.66 16.65
N ARG A 24 -1.50 -11.92 16.41
CA ARG A 24 -1.69 -13.01 17.39
C ARG A 24 -0.98 -12.71 18.70
N ARG A 25 0.27 -12.24 18.64
CA ARG A 25 1.05 -11.91 19.84
C ARG A 25 0.48 -10.73 20.61
N CYS A 26 0.09 -9.66 19.91
CA CYS A 26 -0.58 -8.51 20.54
C CYS A 26 -1.91 -8.90 21.19
N ARG A 27 -2.71 -9.77 20.55
CA ARG A 27 -3.95 -10.30 21.14
C ARG A 27 -3.67 -11.19 22.35
N ALA A 28 -2.63 -12.03 22.31
CA ALA A 28 -2.21 -12.85 23.46
C ALA A 28 -1.77 -11.99 24.66
N ALA A 29 -1.28 -10.77 24.42
CA ALA A 29 -0.99 -9.77 25.45
C ALA A 29 -2.22 -8.97 25.92
N GLY A 30 -3.44 -9.36 25.52
CA GLY A 30 -4.69 -8.73 25.94
C GLY A 30 -5.13 -7.51 25.12
N LEU A 31 -4.45 -7.18 24.02
CA LEU A 31 -4.84 -6.06 23.17
C LEU A 31 -5.98 -6.45 22.21
N SER A 32 -6.93 -5.54 22.04
CA SER A 32 -7.97 -5.66 21.01
C SER A 32 -7.44 -5.18 19.66
N VAL A 33 -6.97 -6.10 18.82
CA VAL A 33 -6.27 -5.76 17.56
C VAL A 33 -7.18 -5.93 16.34
N ARG A 34 -7.26 -4.88 15.52
CA ARG A 34 -7.96 -4.87 14.22
C ARG A 34 -6.95 -4.58 13.11
N ARG A 35 -6.90 -5.43 12.09
CA ARG A 35 -6.15 -5.13 10.87
C ARG A 35 -7.09 -4.54 9.84
N VAL A 36 -6.69 -3.42 9.25
CA VAL A 36 -7.49 -2.65 8.29
C VAL A 36 -6.68 -2.46 7.02
N SER A 37 -7.29 -2.77 5.88
CA SER A 37 -6.90 -2.28 4.57
C SER A 37 -8.16 -1.90 3.81
N TRP A 38 -8.03 -1.07 2.78
CA TRP A 38 -9.18 -0.68 1.96
C TRP A 38 -9.88 -1.93 1.37
N GLN A 39 -9.09 -2.90 0.88
CA GLN A 39 -9.61 -4.16 0.37
C GLN A 39 -10.33 -5.00 1.46
N SER A 40 -9.78 -5.10 2.68
CA SER A 40 -10.40 -5.91 3.73
C SER A 40 -11.73 -5.31 4.21
N GLU A 41 -11.80 -3.98 4.29
CA GLU A 41 -13.02 -3.28 4.70
C GLU A 41 -14.12 -3.38 3.65
N LEU A 42 -13.78 -3.27 2.36
CA LEU A 42 -14.75 -3.49 1.28
C LEU A 42 -15.21 -4.95 1.22
N ALA A 43 -14.30 -5.92 1.40
CA ALA A 43 -14.68 -7.33 1.45
C ALA A 43 -15.62 -7.62 2.64
N ALA A 44 -15.33 -7.07 3.82
CA ALA A 44 -16.19 -7.20 4.99
C ALA A 44 -17.55 -6.50 4.79
N ALA A 45 -17.59 -5.35 4.11
CA ALA A 45 -18.83 -4.66 3.77
C ALA A 45 -19.68 -5.48 2.78
N VAL A 46 -19.08 -6.09 1.76
CA VAL A 46 -19.79 -7.01 0.84
C VAL A 46 -20.39 -8.17 1.62
N ALA A 47 -19.59 -8.88 2.42
CA ALA A 47 -20.04 -10.03 3.18
C ALA A 47 -21.14 -9.69 4.20
N GLY A 48 -21.09 -8.50 4.78
CA GLY A 48 -22.08 -7.99 5.72
C GLY A 48 -23.28 -7.28 5.09
N GLY A 49 -23.37 -7.18 3.76
CA GLY A 49 -24.45 -6.46 3.08
C GLY A 49 -24.47 -4.95 3.32
N ARG A 50 -23.32 -4.35 3.68
CA ARG A 50 -23.16 -2.91 4.00
C ARG A 50 -22.68 -2.08 2.80
N ILE A 51 -22.50 -2.70 1.64
CA ILE A 51 -22.22 -1.97 0.39
C ILE A 51 -23.43 -1.10 0.04
N GLY A 52 -23.21 0.21 -0.09
CA GLY A 52 -24.27 1.21 -0.24
C GLY A 52 -24.40 2.14 0.97
N GLU A 53 -23.83 1.75 2.12
CA GLU A 53 -23.75 2.60 3.31
C GLU A 53 -22.47 3.45 3.29
N TYR A 54 -22.52 4.64 3.89
CA TYR A 54 -21.32 5.43 4.15
C TYR A 54 -20.48 4.77 5.26
N PRO A 55 -19.13 4.65 5.11
CA PRO A 55 -18.30 5.17 4.03
C PRO A 55 -18.05 4.17 2.88
N TYR A 56 -18.62 2.97 2.94
CA TYR A 56 -18.29 1.85 2.05
C TYR A 56 -18.70 2.08 0.59
N ASN A 57 -19.80 2.80 0.34
CA ASN A 57 -20.20 3.20 -1.01
C ASN A 57 -19.15 4.10 -1.68
N GLU A 58 -18.60 5.08 -0.94
CA GLU A 58 -17.58 6.00 -1.46
C GLU A 58 -16.21 5.33 -1.57
N LEU A 59 -15.87 4.46 -0.61
CA LEU A 59 -14.66 3.65 -0.69
C LEU A 59 -14.71 2.70 -1.89
N GLU A 60 -15.86 2.09 -2.21
CA GLU A 60 -16.00 1.26 -3.40
C GLU A 60 -15.87 2.11 -4.67
N ARG A 61 -16.57 3.25 -4.73
CA ARG A 61 -16.53 4.16 -5.88
C ARG A 61 -15.10 4.60 -6.20
N LEU A 62 -14.37 5.08 -5.18
CA LEU A 62 -12.98 5.51 -5.34
C LEU A 62 -12.08 4.35 -5.78
N TRP A 63 -12.26 3.16 -5.22
CA TRP A 63 -11.45 1.99 -5.59
C TRP A 63 -11.70 1.55 -7.04
N LEU A 64 -12.96 1.53 -7.48
CA LEU A 64 -13.31 1.18 -8.85
C LEU A 64 -12.80 2.21 -9.85
N GLU A 65 -12.80 3.50 -9.49
CA GLU A 65 -12.29 4.58 -10.33
C GLU A 65 -10.76 4.54 -10.52
N LEU A 66 -10.02 3.91 -9.60
CA LEU A 66 -8.56 3.71 -9.77
C LEU A 66 -8.23 2.99 -11.07
N PHE A 67 -9.05 2.01 -11.47
CA PHE A 67 -8.77 1.16 -12.63
C PHE A 67 -8.87 1.90 -13.97
N PRO A 68 -10.01 2.52 -14.36
CA PRO A 68 -10.12 3.25 -15.61
C PRO A 68 -9.18 4.45 -15.67
N VAL A 69 -8.90 5.09 -14.53
CA VAL A 69 -7.91 6.17 -14.48
C VAL A 69 -6.51 5.63 -14.72
N PHE A 70 -6.06 4.62 -13.98
CA PHE A 70 -4.70 4.07 -14.10
C PHE A 70 -4.45 3.46 -15.49
N PHE A 71 -5.40 2.66 -15.98
CA PHE A 71 -5.31 1.96 -17.26
C PHE A 71 -5.82 2.78 -18.44
N ALA A 72 -5.86 4.11 -18.34
CA ALA A 72 -6.27 4.97 -19.45
C ALA A 72 -5.42 4.69 -20.71
N ASP A 73 -6.09 4.36 -21.81
CA ASP A 73 -5.56 3.89 -23.11
C ASP A 73 -4.73 2.59 -23.07
N ALA A 74 -4.61 1.95 -21.90
CA ALA A 74 -3.82 0.75 -21.74
C ALA A 74 -4.44 -0.44 -22.50
N THR A 75 -3.56 -1.31 -23.01
CA THR A 75 -3.99 -2.51 -23.74
C THR A 75 -3.32 -3.79 -23.20
N VAL A 76 -4.02 -4.91 -23.36
CA VAL A 76 -3.52 -6.27 -23.16
C VAL A 76 -3.75 -7.04 -24.46
N ALA A 77 -2.68 -7.57 -25.05
CA ALA A 77 -2.74 -8.25 -26.36
C ALA A 77 -3.47 -7.43 -27.44
N GLY A 78 -3.25 -6.11 -27.45
CA GLY A 78 -3.84 -5.17 -28.41
C GLY A 78 -5.31 -4.81 -28.17
N ARG A 79 -5.92 -5.27 -27.07
CA ARG A 79 -7.29 -4.91 -26.68
C ARG A 79 -7.28 -3.96 -25.48
N PRO A 80 -8.22 -3.00 -25.38
CA PRO A 80 -8.34 -2.16 -24.20
C PRO A 80 -8.44 -2.99 -22.92
N VAL A 81 -7.79 -2.54 -21.86
CA VAL A 81 -7.90 -3.17 -20.53
C VAL A 81 -9.35 -3.11 -20.05
N GLU A 82 -9.93 -4.26 -19.71
CA GLU A 82 -11.23 -4.31 -19.06
C GLU A 82 -11.11 -3.91 -17.59
N THR A 83 -11.91 -2.93 -17.17
CA THR A 83 -11.93 -2.43 -15.80
C THR A 83 -13.14 -2.96 -15.03
N PRO A 84 -12.99 -3.23 -13.72
CA PRO A 84 -14.09 -3.73 -12.91
C PRO A 84 -15.22 -2.70 -12.79
N ARG A 85 -16.46 -3.20 -12.67
CA ARG A 85 -17.68 -2.39 -12.45
C ARG A 85 -18.28 -2.53 -11.06
N SER A 86 -17.81 -3.49 -10.27
CA SER A 86 -18.17 -3.65 -8.86
C SER A 86 -17.06 -4.36 -8.10
N PHE A 87 -16.93 -4.08 -6.81
CA PHE A 87 -15.92 -4.71 -5.98
C PHE A 87 -16.19 -6.20 -5.80
N ALA A 88 -17.46 -6.60 -5.64
CA ALA A 88 -17.83 -8.02 -5.55
C ALA A 88 -17.33 -8.83 -6.77
N LYS A 89 -17.57 -8.33 -7.99
CA LYS A 89 -17.09 -8.99 -9.22
C LYS A 89 -15.57 -8.97 -9.33
N LEU A 90 -14.92 -7.87 -8.93
CA LEU A 90 -13.46 -7.77 -8.88
C LEU A 90 -12.85 -8.82 -7.94
N HIS A 91 -13.46 -9.00 -6.77
CA HIS A 91 -13.01 -9.94 -5.75
C HIS A 91 -13.18 -11.40 -6.20
N GLU A 92 -14.35 -11.74 -6.76
CA GLU A 92 -14.66 -13.10 -7.25
C GLU A 92 -13.84 -13.49 -8.48
N SER A 93 -13.64 -12.57 -9.42
CA SER A 93 -12.95 -12.87 -10.69
C SER A 93 -11.43 -12.98 -10.57
N GLY A 94 -10.85 -12.52 -9.45
CA GLY A 94 -9.40 -12.40 -9.30
C GLY A 94 -8.79 -11.42 -10.32
N LEU A 95 -9.58 -10.50 -10.89
CA LEU A 95 -9.16 -9.60 -11.97
C LEU A 95 -7.91 -8.77 -11.60
N VAL A 96 -7.74 -8.39 -10.34
CA VAL A 96 -6.50 -7.71 -9.88
C VAL A 96 -5.26 -8.57 -10.14
N GLU A 97 -5.32 -9.86 -9.78
CA GLU A 97 -4.20 -10.79 -9.97
C GLU A 97 -4.03 -11.21 -11.44
N HIS A 98 -5.09 -11.12 -12.24
CA HIS A 98 -4.99 -11.24 -13.69
C HIS A 98 -4.24 -10.03 -14.28
N LEU A 99 -4.70 -8.80 -14.01
CA LEU A 99 -4.11 -7.56 -14.51
C LEU A 99 -2.64 -7.41 -14.12
N LYS A 100 -2.26 -7.82 -12.90
CA LYS A 100 -0.84 -7.83 -12.48
C LYS A 100 0.05 -8.67 -13.40
N ARG A 101 -0.46 -9.78 -13.93
CA ARG A 101 0.31 -10.72 -14.77
C ARG A 101 0.14 -10.48 -16.26
N SER A 102 -0.74 -9.56 -16.63
CA SER A 102 -0.97 -9.21 -18.03
C SER A 102 0.14 -8.30 -18.54
N GLY A 103 0.60 -8.54 -19.78
CA GLY A 103 1.55 -7.68 -20.48
C GLY A 103 0.90 -6.37 -20.91
N ILE A 104 0.61 -5.50 -19.93
CA ILE A 104 -0.06 -4.23 -20.11
C ILE A 104 0.90 -3.21 -20.72
N THR A 105 0.46 -2.56 -21.79
CA THR A 105 1.23 -1.50 -22.47
C THR A 105 0.34 -0.32 -22.84
N GLY A 106 0.92 0.81 -23.21
CA GLY A 106 0.19 1.95 -23.77
C GLY A 106 -0.57 2.81 -22.75
N MET A 107 -0.23 2.70 -21.46
CA MET A 107 -0.81 3.56 -20.44
C MET A 107 -0.50 5.05 -20.71
N ARG A 108 -1.50 5.93 -20.55
CA ARG A 108 -1.27 7.38 -20.63
C ARG A 108 -0.25 7.84 -19.59
N PRO A 109 0.75 8.67 -19.96
CA PRO A 109 1.75 9.15 -19.00
C PRO A 109 1.18 9.84 -17.75
N VAL A 110 0.08 10.57 -17.88
CA VAL A 110 -0.55 11.30 -16.77
C VAL A 110 -1.43 10.43 -15.87
N SER A 111 -1.74 9.18 -16.25
CA SER A 111 -2.63 8.33 -15.47
C SER A 111 -2.14 8.04 -14.05
N PRO A 112 -0.84 7.77 -13.79
CA PRO A 112 -0.40 7.46 -12.44
C PRO A 112 -0.56 8.64 -11.49
N LEU A 113 -0.39 9.88 -11.96
CA LEU A 113 -0.62 11.07 -11.15
C LEU A 113 -2.07 11.14 -10.65
N ALA A 114 -3.04 10.95 -11.56
CA ALA A 114 -4.45 10.94 -11.20
C ALA A 114 -4.81 9.78 -10.26
N THR A 115 -4.23 8.60 -10.48
CA THR A 115 -4.36 7.45 -9.57
C THR A 115 -3.81 7.78 -8.17
N GLY A 116 -2.67 8.46 -8.07
CA GLY A 116 -2.10 8.88 -6.79
C GLY A 116 -3.03 9.79 -5.99
N TRP A 117 -3.76 10.70 -6.64
CA TRP A 117 -4.76 11.54 -5.98
C TRP A 117 -5.98 10.75 -5.49
N LEU A 118 -6.46 9.78 -6.27
CA LEU A 118 -7.56 8.90 -5.86
C LEU A 118 -7.15 8.01 -4.67
N GLU A 119 -5.94 7.47 -4.68
CA GLU A 119 -5.36 6.73 -3.55
C GLU A 119 -5.32 7.61 -2.29
N MET A 120 -4.85 8.86 -2.41
CA MET A 120 -4.81 9.81 -1.29
C MET A 120 -6.20 10.11 -0.74
N ALA A 121 -7.20 10.33 -1.60
CA ALA A 121 -8.58 10.57 -1.19
C ALA A 121 -9.18 9.35 -0.47
N GLY A 122 -9.01 8.15 -1.02
CA GLY A 122 -9.54 6.92 -0.44
C GLY A 122 -8.88 6.56 0.90
N HIS A 123 -7.57 6.77 1.03
CA HIS A 123 -6.88 6.56 2.29
C HIS A 123 -7.25 7.58 3.36
N SER A 124 -7.53 8.83 2.97
CA SER A 124 -8.05 9.85 3.90
C SER A 124 -9.45 9.46 4.41
N LEU A 125 -10.33 9.03 3.50
CA LEU A 125 -11.67 8.56 3.86
C LEU A 125 -11.62 7.32 4.75
N LEU A 126 -10.81 6.32 4.39
CA LEU A 126 -10.62 5.11 5.19
C LEU A 126 -10.11 5.44 6.59
N HIS A 127 -9.15 6.37 6.69
CA HIS A 127 -8.61 6.77 7.98
C HIS A 127 -9.67 7.43 8.87
N HIS A 128 -10.37 8.44 8.35
CA HIS A 128 -11.31 9.20 9.16
C HIS A 128 -12.62 8.48 9.46
N SER A 129 -13.09 7.62 8.54
CA SER A 129 -14.40 6.99 8.67
C SER A 129 -14.36 5.54 9.14
N VAL A 130 -13.17 4.92 9.20
CA VAL A 130 -13.01 3.55 9.69
C VAL A 130 -11.94 3.46 10.78
N VAL A 131 -10.71 3.89 10.49
CA VAL A 131 -9.58 3.70 11.41
C VAL A 131 -9.75 4.48 12.70
N ARG A 132 -10.09 5.77 12.60
CA ARG A 132 -10.26 6.62 13.78
C ARG A 132 -11.41 6.16 14.68
N PRO A 133 -12.62 5.84 14.17
CA PRO A 133 -13.67 5.23 14.98
C PRO A 133 -13.22 3.97 15.73
N LEU A 134 -12.50 3.04 15.06
CA LEU A 134 -11.98 1.84 15.72
C LEU A 134 -10.97 2.17 16.83
N ILE A 135 -10.13 3.19 16.63
CA ILE A 135 -9.21 3.68 17.67
C ILE A 135 -9.99 4.24 18.85
N ASP A 136 -11.03 5.04 18.60
CA ASP A 136 -11.89 5.63 19.63
C ASP A 136 -12.66 4.55 20.43
N GLU A 137 -13.01 3.42 19.79
CA GLU A 137 -13.57 2.21 20.41
C GLU A 137 -12.55 1.40 21.24
N GLY A 138 -11.28 1.81 21.24
CA GLY A 138 -10.22 1.19 22.04
C GLY A 138 -9.40 0.13 21.32
N HIS A 139 -9.52 -0.01 20.00
CA HIS A 139 -8.74 -0.97 19.22
C HIS A 139 -7.32 -0.47 18.90
N VAL A 140 -6.38 -1.40 18.87
CA VAL A 140 -5.09 -1.23 18.18
C VAL A 140 -5.32 -1.53 16.71
N VAL A 141 -5.25 -0.50 15.86
CA VAL A 141 -5.57 -0.63 14.44
C VAL A 141 -4.28 -0.72 13.62
N ILE A 142 -3.99 -1.90 13.08
CA ILE A 142 -2.85 -2.14 12.19
C ILE A 142 -3.29 -1.91 10.74
N GLN A 143 -2.81 -0.84 10.11
CA GLN A 143 -3.05 -0.59 8.69
C GLN A 143 -2.01 -1.35 7.85
N ASP A 144 -2.45 -2.40 7.15
CA ASP A 144 -1.58 -3.17 6.24
C ASP A 144 -1.40 -2.36 4.94
N SER A 145 -0.18 -1.84 4.77
CA SER A 145 0.22 -0.91 3.71
C SER A 145 -0.35 0.49 3.96
N LEU A 146 0.49 1.34 4.58
CA LEU A 146 0.21 2.77 4.67
C LEU A 146 -0.10 3.31 3.27
N GLY A 147 -1.20 4.04 3.14
CA GLY A 147 -1.66 4.58 1.87
C GLY A 147 -0.65 5.44 1.12
N ILE A 148 0.29 6.05 1.85
CA ILE A 148 1.41 6.79 1.27
C ILE A 148 2.17 5.97 0.23
N LYS A 149 2.25 4.65 0.42
CA LYS A 149 3.00 3.73 -0.45
C LYS A 149 2.45 3.77 -1.88
N ASN A 150 1.13 3.59 -2.04
CA ASN A 150 0.51 3.58 -3.36
C ASN A 150 0.60 4.97 -4.00
N VAL A 151 0.39 6.03 -3.22
CA VAL A 151 0.51 7.41 -3.70
C VAL A 151 1.93 7.70 -4.21
N LEU A 152 2.97 7.38 -3.43
CA LEU A 152 4.36 7.62 -3.83
C LEU A 152 4.77 6.79 -5.05
N LYS A 153 4.38 5.51 -5.11
CA LYS A 153 4.59 4.67 -6.30
C LYS A 153 3.97 5.30 -7.55
N SER A 154 2.72 5.72 -7.45
CA SER A 154 2.01 6.41 -8.52
C SER A 154 2.71 7.70 -8.96
N LEU A 155 3.26 8.48 -8.02
CA LEU A 155 4.01 9.70 -8.34
C LEU A 155 5.36 9.41 -9.00
N PHE A 156 6.06 8.35 -8.57
CA PHE A 156 7.28 7.89 -9.24
C PHE A 156 7.01 7.40 -10.66
N MET A 157 5.93 6.64 -10.87
CA MET A 157 5.49 6.23 -12.20
C MET A 157 5.15 7.43 -13.10
N ALA A 158 4.48 8.45 -12.54
CA ALA A 158 4.17 9.68 -13.28
C ALA A 158 5.45 10.46 -13.67
N GLU A 159 6.46 10.47 -12.80
CA GLU A 159 7.74 11.13 -13.10
C GLU A 159 8.50 10.37 -14.18
N PHE A 160 8.53 9.05 -14.09
CA PHE A 160 9.15 8.20 -15.10
C PHE A 160 8.48 8.37 -16.47
N SER A 161 7.14 8.39 -16.51
CA SER A 161 6.37 8.50 -17.75
C SER A 161 6.38 9.91 -18.36
N ALA A 162 6.56 10.95 -17.52
CA ALA A 162 6.59 12.35 -17.95
C ALA A 162 7.73 13.14 -17.26
N PRO A 163 9.01 12.90 -17.64
CA PRO A 163 10.16 13.50 -16.96
C PRO A 163 10.18 15.03 -16.93
N GLY A 164 9.54 15.68 -17.91
CA GLY A 164 9.39 17.14 -17.94
C GLY A 164 8.59 17.72 -16.75
N HIS A 165 7.85 16.89 -16.02
CA HIS A 165 7.10 17.29 -14.83
C HIS A 165 7.81 16.97 -13.50
N ALA A 166 9.04 16.44 -13.54
CA ALA A 166 9.78 16.01 -12.35
C ALA A 166 9.85 17.05 -11.21
N PRO A 167 10.10 18.36 -11.46
CA PRO A 167 10.11 19.36 -10.38
C PRO A 167 8.74 19.51 -9.69
N ALA A 168 7.66 19.50 -10.47
CA ALA A 168 6.30 19.60 -9.92
C ALA A 168 5.93 18.34 -9.14
N LEU A 169 6.27 17.16 -9.66
CA LEU A 169 6.00 15.88 -8.98
C LEU A 169 6.82 15.71 -7.70
N THR A 170 8.03 16.27 -7.64
CA THR A 170 8.82 16.34 -6.41
C THR A 170 8.10 17.17 -5.34
N ALA A 171 7.61 18.37 -5.70
CA ALA A 171 6.85 19.20 -4.77
C ALA A 171 5.55 18.50 -4.31
N VAL A 172 4.87 17.77 -5.20
CA VAL A 172 3.70 16.96 -4.85
C VAL A 172 4.07 15.83 -3.89
N ARG A 173 5.17 15.11 -4.11
CA ARG A 173 5.65 14.08 -3.16
C ARG A 173 5.95 14.66 -1.79
N ASP A 174 6.59 15.82 -1.73
CA ASP A 174 6.89 16.49 -0.46
C ASP A 174 5.61 16.86 0.29
N HIS A 175 4.61 17.39 -0.42
CA HIS A 175 3.31 17.68 0.17
C HIS A 175 2.59 16.41 0.66
N VAL A 176 2.61 15.33 -0.14
CA VAL A 176 2.02 14.04 0.23
C VAL A 176 2.69 13.48 1.49
N LYS A 177 4.02 13.50 1.57
CA LYS A 177 4.75 13.08 2.78
C LYS A 177 4.34 13.90 3.99
N ASP A 178 4.31 15.23 3.88
CA ASP A 178 3.91 16.08 5.00
C ASP A 178 2.47 15.78 5.46
N TYR A 179 1.53 15.63 4.54
CA TYR A 179 0.15 15.28 4.84
C TYR A 179 0.04 13.93 5.57
N PHE A 180 0.63 12.86 5.03
CA PHE A 180 0.58 11.54 5.65
C PHE A 180 1.32 11.50 6.99
N GLY A 181 2.41 12.25 7.11
CA GLY A 181 3.24 12.33 8.30
C GLY A 181 2.67 13.21 9.42
N ARG A 182 1.62 13.98 9.15
CA ARG A 182 0.95 14.84 10.14
C ARG A 182 -0.53 14.51 10.31
N ALA A 183 -1.31 14.62 9.24
CA ALA A 183 -2.77 14.48 9.28
C ALA A 183 -3.20 13.03 9.47
N LEU A 184 -2.46 12.08 8.90
CA LEU A 184 -2.74 10.64 8.98
C LEU A 184 -1.68 9.87 9.78
N ALA A 185 -0.94 10.59 10.63
CA ALA A 185 0.18 10.04 11.37
C ALA A 185 -0.29 8.95 12.35
N PRO A 186 0.36 7.77 12.36
CA PRO A 186 0.05 6.74 13.34
C PRO A 186 0.68 7.09 14.68
N ARG A 187 0.19 6.46 15.75
CA ARG A 187 0.90 6.49 17.05
C ARG A 187 2.19 5.66 16.98
N VAL A 188 2.17 4.59 16.20
CA VAL A 188 3.31 3.70 15.95
C VAL A 188 3.54 3.58 14.44
N GLY A 189 4.66 4.11 13.97
CA GLY A 189 5.11 3.95 12.60
C GLY A 189 6.27 2.95 12.53
N ILE A 190 6.17 1.99 11.61
CA ILE A 190 7.18 0.96 11.39
C ILE A 190 7.56 0.96 9.90
N TYR A 191 8.85 1.05 9.62
CA TYR A 191 9.40 0.80 8.29
C TYR A 191 10.17 -0.52 8.28
N LEU A 192 9.71 -1.44 7.43
CA LEU A 192 10.38 -2.71 7.15
C LEU A 192 11.38 -2.49 6.01
N ARG A 193 12.67 -2.44 6.36
CA ARG A 193 13.77 -2.23 5.42
C ARG A 193 14.16 -3.55 4.78
N GLU A 194 14.30 -3.55 3.45
CA GLU A 194 14.72 -4.71 2.67
C GLU A 194 15.44 -4.26 1.40
N ASP A 195 16.33 -5.11 0.88
CA ASP A 195 17.00 -4.91 -0.40
C ASP A 195 16.06 -5.30 -1.57
N PRO A 196 15.72 -4.37 -2.48
CA PRO A 196 14.93 -4.66 -3.67
C PRO A 196 15.44 -5.83 -4.50
N ALA A 197 16.76 -6.04 -4.58
CA ALA A 197 17.35 -7.15 -5.32
C ALA A 197 17.04 -8.50 -4.68
N ARG A 198 17.00 -8.58 -3.34
CA ARG A 198 16.58 -9.79 -2.62
C ARG A 198 15.10 -10.06 -2.82
N VAL A 199 14.27 -9.03 -2.80
CA VAL A 199 12.83 -9.18 -3.10
C VAL A 199 12.61 -9.64 -4.53
N LEU A 200 13.36 -9.10 -5.49
CA LEU A 200 13.31 -9.57 -6.87
C LEU A 200 13.80 -11.01 -7.00
N ALA A 201 14.85 -11.42 -6.29
CA ALA A 201 15.33 -12.80 -6.33
C ALA A 201 14.33 -13.80 -5.72
N ALA A 202 13.62 -13.39 -4.67
CA ALA A 202 12.55 -14.18 -4.05
C ALA A 202 11.27 -14.21 -4.91
N LYS A 203 10.99 -13.16 -5.67
CA LYS A 203 9.93 -13.14 -6.68
C LYS A 203 10.39 -13.83 -7.96
N ASN A 204 9.57 -14.69 -8.56
CA ASN A 204 9.83 -15.07 -9.95
C ASN A 204 9.57 -13.82 -10.83
N ALA A 205 10.48 -13.42 -11.72
CA ALA A 205 10.32 -12.22 -12.56
C ALA A 205 8.98 -12.18 -13.34
N ARG A 206 8.37 -13.35 -13.59
CA ARG A 206 7.04 -13.52 -14.21
C ARG A 206 5.85 -13.11 -13.31
N THR A 207 6.08 -12.71 -12.06
CA THR A 207 5.05 -12.30 -11.11
C THR A 207 5.11 -10.82 -10.73
N ILE A 208 5.97 -10.05 -11.40
CA ILE A 208 6.04 -8.61 -11.23
C ILE A 208 4.75 -7.98 -11.75
N GLY A 209 3.97 -7.41 -10.83
CA GLY A 209 2.73 -6.73 -11.17
C GLY A 209 2.98 -5.44 -11.95
N VAL A 210 2.07 -5.05 -12.84
CA VAL A 210 2.08 -3.73 -13.51
C VAL A 210 2.21 -2.55 -12.52
N PHE A 211 1.71 -2.73 -11.29
CA PHE A 211 1.82 -1.74 -10.22
C PHE A 211 3.19 -1.70 -9.54
N ASP A 212 4.07 -2.66 -9.79
CA ASP A 212 5.34 -2.84 -9.08
C ASP A 212 6.57 -2.47 -9.93
N THR A 213 6.36 -1.99 -11.16
CA THR A 213 7.42 -1.73 -12.14
C THR A 213 7.07 -0.57 -13.07
N TYR A 214 8.07 0.08 -13.65
CA TYR A 214 7.86 1.04 -14.75
C TYR A 214 7.58 0.40 -16.12
N HIS A 215 7.59 -0.94 -16.22
CA HIS A 215 7.53 -1.66 -17.50
C HIS A 215 6.39 -1.23 -18.45
N ALA A 216 5.23 -0.82 -17.93
CA ALA A 216 4.11 -0.34 -18.76
C ALA A 216 4.45 0.93 -19.58
N PHE A 217 5.53 1.63 -19.22
CA PHE A 217 6.09 2.81 -19.88
C PHE A 217 7.39 2.51 -20.66
N GLY A 218 7.78 1.23 -20.74
CA GLY A 218 8.99 0.76 -21.44
C GLY A 218 10.05 0.15 -20.51
N GLY A 219 11.09 -0.43 -21.11
CA GLY A 219 12.22 -1.03 -20.38
C GLY A 219 12.06 -2.51 -20.02
N ASP A 220 13.13 -3.12 -19.51
CA ASP A 220 13.14 -4.50 -19.03
C ASP A 220 12.35 -4.63 -17.71
N PRO A 221 11.42 -5.61 -17.56
CA PRO A 221 10.60 -5.75 -16.36
C PRO A 221 11.38 -5.89 -15.05
N GLY A 222 12.51 -6.60 -15.07
CA GLY A 222 13.35 -6.82 -13.90
C GLY A 222 14.08 -5.54 -13.50
N GLN A 223 14.70 -4.87 -14.46
CA GLN A 223 15.39 -3.61 -14.21
C GLN A 223 14.42 -2.51 -13.73
N THR A 224 13.30 -2.35 -14.43
CA THR A 224 12.29 -1.33 -14.09
C THR A 224 11.56 -1.62 -12.78
N PHE A 225 11.51 -2.87 -12.34
CA PHE A 225 11.12 -3.22 -10.97
C PHE A 225 12.16 -2.75 -9.97
N LEU A 226 13.44 -3.06 -10.18
CA LEU A 226 14.52 -2.66 -9.29
C LEU A 226 14.59 -1.14 -9.14
N ASP A 227 14.46 -0.41 -10.24
CA ASP A 227 14.49 1.05 -10.25
C ASP A 227 13.36 1.62 -9.36
N LEU A 228 12.11 1.22 -9.62
CA LEU A 228 10.96 1.70 -8.84
C LEU A 228 11.06 1.30 -7.36
N GLN A 229 11.40 0.05 -7.06
CA GLN A 229 11.50 -0.40 -5.68
C GLN A 229 12.66 0.27 -4.93
N THR A 230 13.77 0.59 -5.62
CA THR A 230 14.90 1.33 -5.05
C THR A 230 14.51 2.77 -4.72
N ASP A 231 13.85 3.47 -5.65
CA ASP A 231 13.34 4.82 -5.42
C ASP A 231 12.35 4.83 -4.25
N CYS A 232 11.44 3.87 -4.22
CA CYS A 232 10.48 3.68 -3.13
C CYS A 232 11.18 3.40 -1.80
N ALA A 233 12.15 2.48 -1.76
CA ALA A 233 12.86 2.12 -0.52
C ALA A 233 13.55 3.34 0.09
N ARG A 234 14.29 4.10 -0.74
CA ARG A 234 14.96 5.35 -0.31
C ARG A 234 13.95 6.35 0.25
N GLU A 235 12.83 6.55 -0.45
CA GLU A 235 11.82 7.52 -0.05
C GLU A 235 11.09 7.13 1.23
N TYR A 236 10.75 5.84 1.38
CA TYR A 236 10.11 5.31 2.57
C TYR A 236 11.02 5.36 3.79
N GLU A 237 12.31 5.06 3.63
CA GLU A 237 13.28 5.18 4.72
C GLU A 237 13.44 6.63 5.14
N ASN A 238 13.54 7.57 4.19
CA ASN A 238 13.63 9.00 4.49
C ASN A 238 12.37 9.50 5.22
N PHE A 239 11.19 9.10 4.76
CA PHE A 239 9.92 9.40 5.43
C PHE A 239 9.90 8.85 6.86
N ALA A 240 10.28 7.58 7.05
CA ALA A 240 10.34 6.94 8.36
C ALA A 240 11.28 7.68 9.31
N ARG A 241 12.48 8.06 8.86
CA ARG A 241 13.44 8.84 9.66
C ARG A 241 12.90 10.21 10.04
N THR A 242 12.30 10.92 9.08
CA THR A 242 11.74 12.27 9.29
C THR A 242 10.64 12.28 10.35
N HIS A 243 9.81 11.24 10.39
CA HIS A 243 8.69 11.13 11.33
C HIS A 243 9.01 10.28 12.57
N GLY A 244 10.27 9.91 12.78
CA GLY A 244 10.70 9.16 13.97
C GLY A 244 10.12 7.75 14.07
N TRP A 245 9.86 7.10 12.94
CA TRP A 245 9.36 5.73 12.87
C TRP A 245 10.46 4.72 13.22
N THR A 246 10.04 3.57 13.76
CA THR A 246 10.96 2.45 14.01
C THR A 246 11.34 1.77 12.70
N ILE A 247 12.64 1.62 12.45
CA ILE A 247 13.16 0.88 11.30
C ILE A 247 13.51 -0.54 11.74
N VAL A 248 12.97 -1.53 11.03
CA VAL A 248 13.20 -2.96 11.29
C VAL A 248 13.70 -3.61 10.01
N ASP A 249 14.82 -4.30 10.08
CA ASP A 249 15.35 -5.08 8.96
C ASP A 249 14.49 -6.34 8.71
N ALA A 250 13.98 -6.48 7.50
CA ALA A 250 13.09 -7.58 7.12
C ALA A 250 13.85 -8.87 6.79
N HIS A 251 15.12 -8.80 6.40
CA HIS A 251 15.93 -9.99 6.10
C HIS A 251 16.10 -10.92 7.32
N ASP A 252 16.02 -10.38 8.54
CA ASP A 252 16.04 -11.18 9.76
C ASP A 252 14.76 -12.05 9.90
N ALA A 253 13.72 -11.83 9.09
CA ALA A 253 12.44 -12.54 9.14
C ALA A 253 12.43 -13.87 8.36
N ALA A 254 13.37 -14.07 7.42
CA ALA A 254 13.45 -15.28 6.60
C ALA A 254 14.17 -16.44 7.30
N GLU A 255 15.16 -16.14 8.15
CA GLU A 255 15.89 -17.16 8.93
C GLU A 255 15.26 -17.42 10.31
N ALA A 256 14.49 -16.47 10.83
CA ALA A 256 13.64 -16.69 11.98
C ALA A 256 12.47 -15.71 11.92
N THR A 257 11.25 -16.21 11.81
CA THR A 257 10.03 -15.44 12.08
C THR A 257 10.01 -14.81 13.49
N GLY A 258 11.03 -15.04 14.33
CA GLY A 258 11.29 -14.41 15.62
C GLY A 258 11.58 -12.92 15.53
N SER A 259 12.71 -12.48 14.97
CA SER A 259 13.28 -11.16 15.30
C SER A 259 12.47 -9.94 14.78
N ALA A 260 12.02 -9.93 13.52
CA ALA A 260 11.30 -8.79 12.96
C ALA A 260 9.88 -8.68 13.54
N SER A 261 9.18 -9.82 13.66
CA SER A 261 7.85 -9.84 14.25
C SER A 261 7.88 -9.60 15.77
N GLU A 262 8.96 -9.98 16.46
CA GLU A 262 9.27 -9.61 17.85
C GLU A 262 9.46 -8.10 17.97
N LYS A 263 10.43 -7.50 17.26
CA LYS A 263 10.69 -6.06 17.29
C LYS A 263 9.43 -5.23 17.01
N VAL A 264 8.63 -5.63 16.02
CA VAL A 264 7.36 -4.98 15.71
C VAL A 264 6.37 -5.12 16.85
N THR A 265 6.19 -6.33 17.39
CA THR A 265 5.29 -6.60 18.52
C THR A 265 5.72 -5.81 19.74
N ASP A 266 6.99 -5.85 20.11
CA ASP A 266 7.55 -5.15 21.26
C ASP A 266 7.35 -3.64 21.16
N THR A 267 7.52 -3.07 19.96
CA THR A 267 7.24 -1.64 19.71
C THR A 267 5.78 -1.29 19.98
N ILE A 268 4.85 -2.16 19.55
CA ILE A 268 3.41 -1.98 19.78
C ILE A 268 3.09 -2.12 21.28
N LEU A 269 3.59 -3.17 21.94
CA LEU A 269 3.35 -3.43 23.36
C LEU A 269 3.94 -2.35 24.26
N ALA A 270 5.15 -1.86 23.97
CA ALA A 270 5.78 -0.76 24.70
C ALA A 270 4.99 0.55 24.59
N THR A 271 4.28 0.74 23.46
CA THR A 271 3.39 1.89 23.29
C THR A 271 2.09 1.72 24.07
N ALA A 272 1.54 0.51 24.11
CA ALA A 272 0.31 0.20 24.84
C ALA A 272 0.46 0.31 26.38
N ALA A 273 1.69 0.16 26.89
CA ALA A 273 2.00 0.25 28.32
C ALA A 273 2.17 1.69 28.84
N ARG A 274 2.14 2.70 27.97
CA ARG A 274 2.25 4.13 28.32
C ARG A 274 0.88 4.78 28.39
#